data_AF-A0A915MEM1-F1
#
_entry.id   AF-A0A915MEM1-F1
#
_cell.length_a   1.000
_cell.length_b   1.000
_cell.length_c   1.000
_cell.angle_alpha   90.00
_cell.angle_beta   90.00
_cell.angle_gamma   90.00
#
_symmetry.space_group_name_H-M   'P 1'
#
loop_
_entity.id
_entity.type
_entity.pdbx_description
1 polymer ?
#
loop_
_entity_poly.entity_id
_entity_poly.type
_entity_poly.pdbx_seq_one_letter_code
_entity_poly.pdbx_strand_id
1 'polypeptide(L)'
;MVAKLINGTAIAQEVLDEVAARLKETRAKIPGFSVTLAVVQVGNRSDSTVYISKKLEKAKQVGVQSELSKLGTDCDEFELESVIERLNNDPHIDGIIVQLPLDTVNKIDVEKILDKIRPEKDVDGLTRMNVGKLARGELDSAIVPCTPFGCLRLVQKATGDDNFVQGKRVVVLGRSKIVGAPAAALFTWF
;
A
#
# COMPACT_ATOMS: atom_id res chain seq x y z
N MET A 1 -13.33 -17.22 29.30
CA MET A 1 -12.87 -15.88 28.85
C MET A 1 -13.35 -15.66 27.43
N VAL A 2 -13.88 -14.47 27.11
CA VAL A 2 -14.29 -14.09 25.75
C VAL A 2 -13.18 -13.24 25.14
N ALA A 3 -12.93 -13.40 23.84
CA ALA A 3 -11.94 -12.58 23.14
C ALA A 3 -12.31 -11.10 23.18
N LYS A 4 -11.32 -10.22 23.33
CA LYS A 4 -11.52 -8.77 23.24
C LYS A 4 -11.68 -8.39 21.77
N LEU A 5 -12.75 -7.65 21.44
CA LEU A 5 -12.94 -7.13 20.09
C LEU A 5 -11.91 -6.02 19.81
N ILE A 6 -11.17 -6.17 18.71
CA ILE A 6 -10.26 -5.14 18.21
C ILE A 6 -11.06 -4.20 17.30
N ASN A 7 -11.18 -2.93 17.69
CA ASN A 7 -11.86 -1.93 16.86
C ASN A 7 -10.90 -1.39 15.79
N GLY A 8 -10.86 -2.06 14.63
CA GLY A 8 -10.01 -1.66 13.51
C GLY A 8 -10.33 -0.27 12.97
N THR A 9 -11.59 0.20 13.05
CA THR A 9 -11.98 1.55 12.62
C THR A 9 -11.34 2.62 13.50
N ALA A 10 -11.33 2.42 14.82
CA ALA A 10 -10.67 3.34 15.75
C ALA A 10 -9.15 3.39 15.50
N ILE A 11 -8.51 2.22 15.36
CA ILE A 11 -7.07 2.12 15.10
C ILE A 11 -6.71 2.78 13.74
N ALA A 12 -7.53 2.59 12.71
CA ALA A 12 -7.33 3.24 11.43
C ALA A 12 -7.42 4.77 11.53
N GLN A 13 -8.33 5.30 12.36
CA GLN A 13 -8.43 6.74 12.59
C GLN A 13 -7.19 7.27 13.32
N GLU A 14 -6.69 6.57 14.33
CA GLU A 14 -5.42 6.93 14.98
C GLU A 14 -4.25 7.02 13.99
N VAL A 15 -4.15 6.06 13.05
CA VAL A 15 -3.11 6.09 12.01
C VAL A 15 -3.26 7.31 11.09
N LEU A 16 -4.49 7.67 10.71
CA LEU A 16 -4.72 8.86 9.89
C LEU A 16 -4.31 10.14 10.64
N ASP A 17 -4.60 10.21 11.93
CA ASP A 17 -4.24 11.35 12.77
C ASP A 17 -2.70 11.46 12.93
N GLU A 18 -2.02 10.32 13.16
CA GLU A 18 -0.55 10.22 13.20
C GLU A 18 0.09 10.72 11.89
N VAL A 19 -0.45 10.30 10.74
CA VAL A 19 0.02 10.72 9.40
C VAL A 19 -0.23 12.21 9.18
N ALA A 20 -1.43 12.72 9.50
CA ALA A 20 -1.78 14.13 9.33
C ALA A 20 -0.89 15.04 10.19
N ALA A 21 -0.60 14.64 11.43
CA ALA A 21 0.32 15.34 12.32
C ALA A 21 1.73 15.41 11.73
N ARG A 22 2.27 14.27 11.26
CA ARG A 22 3.61 14.20 10.66
C ARG A 22 3.72 15.05 9.39
N LEU A 23 2.69 15.05 8.54
CA LEU A 23 2.65 15.89 7.34
C LEU A 23 2.63 17.38 7.70
N LYS A 24 1.84 17.77 8.70
CA LYS A 24 1.79 19.15 9.21
C LYS A 24 3.15 19.60 9.74
N GLU A 25 3.80 18.78 10.56
CA GLU A 25 5.14 19.07 11.10
C GLU A 25 6.19 19.21 10.00
N THR A 26 6.14 18.34 8.99
CA THR A 26 7.09 18.36 7.87
C THR A 26 6.90 19.62 7.02
N ARG A 27 5.65 19.99 6.72
CA ARG A 27 5.32 21.24 6.00
C ARG A 27 5.76 22.50 6.73
N ALA A 28 5.73 22.50 8.06
CA ALA A 28 6.22 23.62 8.85
C ALA A 28 7.75 23.78 8.75
N LYS A 29 8.49 22.69 8.51
CA LYS A 29 9.95 22.68 8.40
C LYS A 29 10.45 22.89 6.97
N ILE A 30 9.69 22.44 5.98
CA ILE A 30 10.07 22.43 4.57
C ILE A 30 9.01 23.18 3.76
N PRO A 31 9.23 24.48 3.45
CA PRO A 31 8.32 25.27 2.63
C PRO A 31 8.10 24.60 1.26
N GLY A 32 6.84 24.52 0.83
CA GLY A 32 6.48 23.89 -0.44
C GLY A 32 6.45 22.35 -0.42
N PHE A 33 6.70 21.70 0.72
CA PHE A 33 6.58 20.24 0.83
C PHE A 33 5.14 19.77 0.59
N SER A 34 4.96 18.95 -0.44
CA SER A 34 3.73 18.25 -0.79
C SER A 34 4.01 16.76 -0.94
N VAL A 35 2.96 15.94 -0.80
CA VAL A 35 3.01 14.50 -1.06
C VAL A 35 1.86 14.17 -1.97
N THR A 36 2.12 13.41 -3.03
CA THR A 36 1.10 12.97 -4.00
C THR A 36 1.07 11.46 -4.14
N LEU A 37 -0.13 10.90 -3.99
CA LEU A 37 -0.43 9.49 -4.25
C LEU A 37 -1.11 9.35 -5.62
N ALA A 38 -0.46 8.66 -6.55
CA ALA A 38 -1.06 8.24 -7.80
C ALA A 38 -1.76 6.88 -7.66
N VAL A 39 -2.96 6.78 -8.20
CA VAL A 39 -3.73 5.53 -8.29
C VAL A 39 -4.05 5.29 -9.76
N VAL A 40 -3.72 4.10 -10.26
CA VAL A 40 -4.02 3.64 -11.61
C VAL A 40 -5.16 2.64 -11.56
N GLN A 41 -6.23 2.92 -12.30
CA GLN A 41 -7.39 2.06 -12.46
C GLN A 41 -7.50 1.64 -13.93
N VAL A 42 -7.60 0.33 -14.18
CA VAL A 42 -7.96 -0.20 -15.49
C VAL A 42 -9.40 -0.69 -15.42
N GLY A 43 -10.24 -0.22 -16.34
CA GLY A 43 -11.65 -0.58 -16.43
C GLY A 43 -12.54 0.08 -15.36
N ASN A 44 -13.68 -0.54 -15.07
CA ASN A 44 -14.81 0.10 -14.38
C ASN A 44 -15.46 -0.74 -13.29
N ARG A 45 -14.77 -1.78 -12.77
CA ARG A 45 -15.32 -2.59 -11.68
C ARG A 45 -15.81 -1.73 -10.51
N SER A 46 -17.02 -2.01 -10.07
CA SER A 46 -17.69 -1.26 -9.01
C SER A 46 -16.98 -1.40 -7.67
N ASP A 47 -16.49 -2.60 -7.35
CA ASP A 47 -15.71 -2.87 -6.15
C ASP A 47 -14.43 -2.01 -6.08
N SER A 48 -13.67 -2.01 -7.17
CA SER A 48 -12.42 -1.27 -7.33
C SER A 48 -12.65 0.23 -7.21
N THR A 49 -13.71 0.73 -7.85
CA THR A 49 -14.09 2.15 -7.80
C THR A 49 -14.41 2.61 -6.38
N VAL A 50 -15.11 1.80 -5.59
CA VAL A 50 -15.39 2.11 -4.17
C VAL A 50 -14.10 2.12 -3.35
N TYR A 51 -13.21 1.14 -3.53
CA TYR A 51 -11.94 1.09 -2.80
C TYR A 51 -11.03 2.27 -3.14
N ILE A 52 -10.92 2.62 -4.42
CA ILE A 52 -10.18 3.79 -4.89
C ILE A 52 -10.76 5.05 -4.26
N SER A 53 -12.08 5.23 -4.31
CA SER A 53 -12.72 6.42 -3.74
C SER A 53 -12.39 6.60 -2.26
N LYS A 54 -12.40 5.51 -1.48
CA LYS A 54 -11.98 5.53 -0.07
C LYS A 54 -10.50 5.88 0.09
N LYS A 55 -9.60 5.32 -0.75
CA LYS A 55 -8.16 5.66 -0.72
C LYS A 55 -7.95 7.16 -0.95
N LEU A 56 -8.61 7.74 -1.97
CA LEU A 56 -8.53 9.17 -2.30
C LEU A 56 -9.13 10.05 -1.20
N GLU A 57 -10.27 9.64 -0.62
CA GLU A 57 -10.88 10.34 0.51
C GLU A 57 -9.94 10.39 1.72
N LYS A 58 -9.33 9.24 2.07
CA LYS A 58 -8.37 9.17 3.19
C LYS A 58 -7.08 9.93 2.91
N ALA A 59 -6.56 9.89 1.68
CA ALA A 59 -5.43 10.72 1.27
C ALA A 59 -5.75 12.21 1.47
N LYS A 60 -6.90 12.66 0.97
CA LYS A 60 -7.37 14.04 1.15
C LYS A 60 -7.56 14.40 2.63
N GLN A 61 -8.10 13.50 3.46
CA GLN A 61 -8.31 13.71 4.89
C GLN A 61 -6.99 14.06 5.62
N VAL A 62 -5.90 13.39 5.28
CA VAL A 62 -4.58 13.65 5.87
C VAL A 62 -3.80 14.75 5.14
N GLY A 63 -4.38 15.33 4.08
CA GLY A 63 -3.80 16.39 3.28
C GLY A 63 -2.82 15.92 2.22
N VAL A 64 -2.84 14.65 1.82
CA VAL A 64 -2.07 14.12 0.67
C VAL A 64 -2.82 14.46 -0.61
N GLN A 65 -2.10 14.97 -1.62
CA GLN A 65 -2.64 15.16 -2.96
C GLN A 65 -2.82 13.80 -3.63
N SER A 66 -3.74 13.70 -4.57
CA SER A 66 -4.00 12.43 -5.23
C SER A 66 -4.25 12.61 -6.71
N GLU A 67 -3.67 11.74 -7.51
CA GLU A 67 -3.91 11.65 -8.94
C GLU A 67 -4.57 10.31 -9.27
N LEU A 68 -5.65 10.32 -10.04
CA LEU A 68 -6.30 9.11 -10.53
C LEU A 68 -6.10 9.00 -12.04
N SER A 69 -5.31 8.02 -12.47
CA SER A 69 -5.20 7.63 -13.88
C SER A 69 -6.19 6.51 -14.17
N LYS A 70 -7.21 6.78 -14.99
CA LYS A 70 -8.25 5.81 -15.33
C LYS A 70 -8.13 5.41 -16.81
N LEU A 71 -7.88 4.13 -17.05
CA LEU A 71 -7.73 3.51 -18.36
C LEU A 71 -8.98 2.70 -18.73
N GLY A 72 -9.25 2.59 -20.03
CA GLY A 72 -10.40 1.88 -20.56
C GLY A 72 -10.31 0.36 -20.36
N THR A 73 -11.41 -0.35 -20.62
CA THR A 73 -11.41 -1.83 -20.63
C THR A 73 -10.71 -2.40 -21.86
N ASP A 74 -10.45 -1.57 -22.87
CA ASP A 74 -9.68 -1.86 -24.08
C ASP A 74 -8.18 -1.59 -23.90
N CYS A 75 -7.76 -1.15 -22.71
CA CYS A 75 -6.37 -0.87 -22.39
C CYS A 75 -5.48 -2.08 -22.63
N ASP A 76 -4.37 -1.87 -23.33
CA ASP A 76 -3.33 -2.86 -23.54
C ASP A 76 -2.14 -2.69 -22.59
N GLU A 77 -1.21 -3.64 -22.63
CA GLU A 77 -0.04 -3.62 -21.75
C GLU A 77 0.85 -2.40 -21.99
N PHE A 78 0.98 -1.92 -23.24
CA PHE A 78 1.85 -0.81 -23.58
C PHE A 78 1.30 0.53 -23.07
N GLU A 79 -0.01 0.74 -23.18
CA GLU A 79 -0.68 1.92 -22.63
C GLU A 79 -0.51 1.98 -21.10
N LEU A 80 -0.73 0.86 -20.41
CA LEU A 80 -0.56 0.77 -18.97
C LEU A 80 0.91 0.99 -18.56
N GLU A 81 1.87 0.38 -19.25
CA GLU A 81 3.31 0.63 -19.02
C GLU A 81 3.66 2.11 -19.21
N SER A 82 3.09 2.77 -20.22
CA SER A 82 3.34 4.19 -20.50
C SER A 82 2.85 5.10 -19.37
N VAL A 83 1.69 4.77 -18.77
CA VAL A 83 1.19 5.49 -17.58
C VAL A 83 2.11 5.30 -16.39
N ILE A 84 2.55 4.07 -16.12
CA ILE A 84 3.49 3.78 -15.02
C ILE A 84 4.81 4.51 -15.22
N GLU A 85 5.35 4.53 -16.44
CA GLU A 85 6.60 5.22 -16.74
C GLU A 85 6.48 6.74 -16.56
N ARG A 86 5.36 7.34 -16.98
CA ARG A 86 5.08 8.75 -16.68
C ARG A 86 5.10 9.02 -15.18
N LEU A 87 4.37 8.22 -14.40
CA LEU A 87 4.27 8.37 -12.93
C LEU A 87 5.62 8.15 -12.23
N ASN A 88 6.43 7.21 -12.71
CA ASN A 88 7.78 6.99 -12.21
C ASN A 88 8.68 8.22 -12.40
N ASN A 89 8.57 8.87 -13.56
CA ASN A 89 9.41 10.01 -13.93
C ASN A 89 8.90 11.35 -13.40
N ASP A 90 7.65 11.42 -12.93
CA ASP A 90 7.11 12.64 -12.34
C ASP A 90 7.68 12.87 -10.93
N PRO A 91 8.47 13.94 -10.69
CA PRO A 91 9.04 14.22 -9.38
C PRO A 91 7.99 14.65 -8.33
N HIS A 92 6.76 14.96 -8.74
CA HIS A 92 5.67 15.30 -7.82
C HIS A 92 4.88 14.07 -7.33
N ILE A 93 5.10 12.90 -7.91
CA ILE A 93 4.47 11.64 -7.50
C ILE A 93 5.39 10.89 -6.54
N ASP A 94 4.96 10.70 -5.30
CA ASP A 94 5.73 10.01 -4.25
C ASP A 94 5.34 8.55 -4.11
N GLY A 95 4.13 8.19 -4.51
CA GLY A 95 3.62 6.82 -4.39
C GLY A 95 2.68 6.44 -5.52
N ILE A 96 2.75 5.20 -5.95
CA ILE A 96 1.96 4.62 -7.04
C ILE A 96 1.23 3.38 -6.53
N ILE A 97 -0.07 3.32 -6.79
CA ILE A 97 -0.92 2.15 -6.58
C ILE A 97 -1.48 1.73 -7.94
N VAL A 98 -1.26 0.48 -8.34
CA VAL A 98 -2.01 -0.14 -9.44
C VAL A 98 -3.16 -0.93 -8.83
N GLN A 99 -4.39 -0.49 -9.06
CA GLN A 99 -5.56 -1.15 -8.49
C GLN A 99 -5.78 -2.51 -9.15
N LEU A 100 -5.74 -3.56 -8.34
CA LEU A 100 -6.00 -4.93 -8.76
C LEU A 100 -7.39 -5.42 -8.31
N PRO A 101 -7.99 -6.38 -9.03
CA PRO A 101 -7.54 -6.92 -10.33
C PRO A 101 -7.75 -5.92 -11.47
N LEU A 102 -6.94 -6.04 -12.53
CA LEU A 102 -7.15 -5.26 -13.76
C LEU A 102 -8.44 -5.71 -14.46
N ASP A 103 -9.21 -4.74 -14.97
CA ASP A 103 -10.46 -4.98 -15.70
C ASP A 103 -10.29 -4.58 -17.17
N THR A 104 -9.73 -5.49 -17.95
CA THR A 104 -9.46 -5.30 -19.38
C THR A 104 -9.81 -6.55 -20.17
N VAL A 105 -10.19 -6.37 -21.43
CA VAL A 105 -10.39 -7.45 -22.41
C VAL A 105 -9.07 -8.06 -22.86
N ASN A 106 -7.97 -7.33 -22.72
CA ASN A 106 -6.64 -7.77 -23.10
C ASN A 106 -5.98 -8.57 -21.98
N LYS A 107 -5.14 -9.53 -22.35
CA LYS A 107 -4.29 -10.22 -21.36
C LYS A 107 -3.07 -9.34 -21.09
N ILE A 108 -2.93 -8.90 -19.84
CA ILE A 108 -1.79 -8.12 -19.35
C ILE A 108 -1.05 -8.94 -18.29
N ASP A 109 0.28 -8.98 -18.36
CA ASP A 109 1.09 -9.56 -17.28
C ASP A 109 1.18 -8.57 -16.11
N VAL A 110 0.33 -8.78 -15.11
CA VAL A 110 0.27 -7.96 -13.89
C VAL A 110 1.61 -7.88 -13.18
N GLU A 111 2.40 -8.95 -13.15
CA GLU A 111 3.68 -8.95 -12.43
C GLU A 111 4.70 -8.09 -13.15
N LYS A 112 4.70 -8.12 -14.48
CA LYS A 112 5.53 -7.23 -15.30
C LYS A 112 5.16 -5.77 -15.08
N ILE A 113 3.86 -5.46 -15.02
CA ILE A 113 3.39 -4.09 -14.73
C ILE A 113 3.81 -3.63 -13.34
N LEU A 114 3.63 -4.47 -12.31
CA LEU A 114 4.01 -4.13 -10.94
C LEU A 114 5.52 -3.88 -10.84
N ASP A 115 6.35 -4.74 -11.43
CA ASP A 115 7.82 -4.59 -11.40
C ASP A 115 8.34 -3.37 -12.19
N LYS A 116 7.50 -2.75 -13.03
CA LYS A 116 7.83 -1.46 -13.66
C LYS A 116 7.69 -0.30 -12.68
N ILE A 117 6.95 -0.44 -11.58
CA ILE A 117 6.87 0.60 -10.56
C ILE A 117 8.25 0.73 -9.89
N ARG A 118 8.75 1.95 -9.83
CA ARG A 118 9.98 2.27 -9.11
C ARG A 118 9.86 1.81 -7.65
N PRO A 119 10.81 1.00 -7.11
CA PRO A 119 10.67 0.43 -5.77
C PRO A 119 10.46 1.47 -4.65
N GLU A 120 10.99 2.69 -4.82
CA GLU A 120 10.77 3.79 -3.86
C GLU A 120 9.35 4.35 -3.90
N LYS A 121 8.63 4.21 -5.02
CA LYS A 121 7.25 4.65 -5.22
C LYS A 121 6.21 3.54 -5.05
N ASP A 122 6.63 2.29 -4.85
CA ASP A 122 5.74 1.12 -4.69
C ASP A 122 5.13 1.08 -3.28
N VAL A 123 4.15 1.95 -3.03
CA VAL A 123 3.51 2.11 -1.71
C VAL A 123 2.61 0.94 -1.31
N ASP A 124 2.26 0.06 -2.26
CA ASP A 124 1.56 -1.21 -1.97
C ASP A 124 2.55 -2.36 -1.67
N GLY A 125 3.86 -2.17 -1.88
CA GLY A 125 4.91 -3.13 -1.54
C GLY A 125 4.88 -4.42 -2.37
N LEU A 126 4.37 -4.37 -3.60
CA LEU A 126 4.10 -5.55 -4.42
C LEU A 126 5.17 -5.84 -5.48
N THR A 127 6.11 -4.92 -5.70
CA THR A 127 7.27 -5.19 -6.57
C THR A 127 8.09 -6.34 -6.04
N ARG A 128 8.69 -7.14 -6.93
CA ARG A 128 9.63 -8.19 -6.52
C ARG A 128 10.79 -7.64 -5.69
N MET A 129 11.19 -6.39 -5.93
CA MET A 129 12.21 -5.72 -5.14
C MET A 129 11.78 -5.54 -3.67
N ASN A 130 10.62 -4.93 -3.40
CA ASN A 130 10.16 -4.72 -2.03
C ASN A 130 9.79 -6.04 -1.33
N VAL A 131 9.17 -6.97 -2.05
CA VAL A 131 8.90 -8.32 -1.53
C VAL A 131 10.21 -9.05 -1.20
N GLY A 132 11.23 -8.94 -2.05
CA GLY A 132 12.54 -9.54 -1.83
C GLY A 132 13.27 -8.95 -0.62
N LYS A 133 13.24 -7.62 -0.45
CA LYS A 133 13.78 -6.95 0.74
C LYS A 133 13.09 -7.41 2.02
N LEU A 134 11.75 -7.45 2.03
CA LEU A 134 10.97 -7.97 3.15
C LEU A 134 11.30 -9.44 3.44
N ALA A 135 11.39 -10.28 2.41
CA ALA A 135 11.74 -11.68 2.57
C ALA A 135 13.16 -11.91 3.14
N ARG A 136 14.05 -10.92 3.03
CA ARG A 136 15.42 -10.94 3.56
C ARG A 136 15.61 -10.17 4.87
N GLY A 137 14.55 -9.58 5.42
CA GLY A 137 14.59 -8.83 6.68
C GLY A 137 15.19 -7.43 6.54
N GLU A 138 15.27 -6.89 5.33
CA GLU A 138 15.76 -5.52 5.07
C GLU A 138 14.67 -4.48 5.38
N LEU A 139 14.10 -4.54 6.58
CA LEU A 139 12.90 -3.79 6.99
C LEU A 139 13.05 -2.27 6.87
N ASP A 140 14.26 -1.74 7.04
CA ASP A 140 14.53 -0.29 6.94
C ASP A 140 14.37 0.27 5.52
N SER A 141 14.44 -0.59 4.50
CA SER A 141 14.38 -0.19 3.09
C SER A 141 13.25 -0.85 2.29
N ALA A 142 12.52 -1.76 2.93
CA ALA A 142 11.39 -2.47 2.35
C ALA A 142 10.10 -1.69 2.56
N ILE A 143 9.30 -1.52 1.51
CA ILE A 143 7.90 -1.16 1.67
C ILE A 143 7.10 -2.44 1.88
N VAL A 144 6.46 -2.56 3.04
CA VAL A 144 5.69 -3.76 3.42
C VAL A 144 4.27 -3.64 2.86
N PRO A 145 3.70 -4.72 2.29
CA PRO A 145 2.31 -4.72 1.86
C PRO A 145 1.34 -4.29 2.96
N CYS A 146 0.41 -3.41 2.59
CA CYS A 146 -0.45 -2.68 3.52
C CYS A 146 -1.31 -3.59 4.41
N THR A 147 -1.76 -4.74 3.91
CA THR A 147 -2.61 -5.67 4.67
C THR A 147 -1.84 -6.40 5.78
N PRO A 148 -0.71 -7.10 5.51
CA PRO A 148 0.18 -7.62 6.55
C PRO A 148 0.59 -6.57 7.58
N PHE A 149 0.95 -5.36 7.12
CA PHE A 149 1.36 -4.28 8.01
C PHE A 149 0.21 -3.84 8.94
N GLY A 150 -1.00 -3.75 8.39
CA GLY A 150 -2.21 -3.52 9.18
C GLY A 150 -2.47 -4.62 10.22
N CYS A 151 -2.28 -5.89 9.87
CA CYS A 151 -2.40 -6.99 10.83
C CYS A 151 -1.42 -6.86 11.99
N LEU A 152 -0.15 -6.55 11.72
CA LEU A 152 0.84 -6.29 12.76
C LEU A 152 0.42 -5.12 13.65
N ARG A 153 0.02 -3.99 13.03
CA ARG A 153 -0.45 -2.79 13.76
C ARG A 153 -1.64 -3.07 14.67
N LEU A 154 -2.60 -3.87 14.20
CA LEU A 154 -3.77 -4.27 15.00
C LEU A 154 -3.35 -5.09 16.22
N VAL A 155 -2.41 -6.03 16.09
CA VAL A 155 -1.89 -6.81 17.21
C VAL A 155 -1.22 -5.87 18.22
N GLN A 156 -0.29 -5.04 17.78
CA GLN A 156 0.46 -4.10 18.64
C GLN A 156 -0.47 -3.16 19.42
N LYS A 157 -1.47 -2.57 18.74
CA LYS A 157 -2.45 -1.69 19.38
C LYS A 157 -3.38 -2.43 20.34
N ALA A 158 -3.78 -3.66 20.02
CA ALA A 158 -4.65 -4.45 20.88
C ALA A 158 -3.95 -4.90 22.17
N THR A 159 -2.64 -5.14 22.11
CA THR A 159 -1.82 -5.61 23.23
C THR A 159 -1.17 -4.46 24.02
N GLY A 160 -1.00 -3.30 23.39
CA GLY A 160 -0.25 -2.18 23.95
C GLY A 160 1.27 -2.43 23.98
N ASP A 161 1.75 -3.37 23.17
CA ASP A 161 3.15 -3.80 23.12
C ASP A 161 3.57 -4.01 21.66
N ASP A 162 4.48 -3.15 21.19
CA ASP A 162 4.99 -3.17 19.82
C ASP A 162 5.80 -4.43 19.50
N ASN A 163 6.39 -5.07 20.53
CA ASN A 163 7.19 -6.28 20.41
C ASN A 163 6.40 -7.53 20.79
N PHE A 164 5.07 -7.43 20.92
CA PHE A 164 4.27 -8.54 21.42
C PHE A 164 4.51 -9.84 20.64
N VAL A 165 4.68 -9.78 19.32
CA VAL A 165 4.87 -10.98 18.50
C VAL A 165 6.26 -11.62 18.61
N GLN A 166 7.23 -10.93 19.20
CA GLN A 166 8.61 -11.38 19.28
C GLN A 166 8.73 -12.68 20.07
N GLY A 167 9.36 -13.68 19.45
CA GLY A 167 9.53 -15.01 20.02
C GLY A 167 8.23 -15.84 20.12
N LYS A 168 7.09 -15.33 19.62
CA LYS A 168 5.83 -16.08 19.58
C LYS A 168 5.76 -16.97 18.35
N ARG A 169 4.96 -18.03 18.44
CA ARG A 169 4.58 -18.84 17.29
C ARG A 169 3.41 -18.17 16.56
N VAL A 170 3.65 -17.70 15.35
CA VAL A 170 2.62 -17.13 14.46
C VAL A 170 2.23 -18.17 13.41
N VAL A 171 0.92 -18.32 13.15
CA VAL A 171 0.39 -19.19 12.09
C VAL A 171 -0.31 -18.31 11.06
N VAL A 172 0.17 -18.35 9.82
CA VAL A 172 -0.45 -17.67 8.68
C VAL A 172 -1.17 -18.70 7.83
N LEU A 173 -2.49 -18.57 7.70
CA LEU A 173 -3.32 -19.45 6.87
C LEU A 173 -3.59 -18.77 5.53
N GLY A 174 -2.85 -19.19 4.50
CA GLY A 174 -2.90 -18.62 3.16
C GLY A 174 -1.52 -18.19 2.66
N ARG A 175 -1.34 -18.16 1.34
CA ARG A 175 -0.04 -17.92 0.70
C ARG A 175 -0.11 -16.99 -0.53
N SER A 176 -1.11 -16.12 -0.57
CA SER A 176 -1.24 -15.14 -1.65
C SER A 176 -0.04 -14.18 -1.65
N LYS A 177 0.31 -13.66 -2.82
CA LYS A 177 1.39 -12.69 -2.98
C LYS A 177 1.11 -11.36 -2.26
N ILE A 178 -0.17 -11.00 -2.12
CA ILE A 178 -0.60 -9.72 -1.55
C ILE A 178 -0.68 -9.77 -0.02
N VAL A 179 -0.96 -10.95 0.57
CA VAL A 179 -1.23 -11.06 2.02
C VAL A 179 -0.46 -12.21 2.67
N GLY A 180 -0.70 -13.45 2.27
CA GLY A 180 -0.21 -14.61 3.03
C GLY A 180 1.31 -14.72 3.08
N ALA A 181 1.97 -14.70 1.91
CA ALA A 181 3.41 -14.77 1.83
C ALA A 181 4.12 -13.56 2.50
N PRO A 182 3.73 -12.29 2.24
CA PRO A 182 4.36 -11.15 2.91
C PRO A 182 4.05 -11.09 4.40
N ALA A 183 2.88 -11.56 4.87
CA ALA A 183 2.61 -11.68 6.31
C ALA A 183 3.55 -12.70 6.98
N ALA A 184 3.74 -13.87 6.37
CA ALA A 184 4.67 -14.86 6.88
C ALA A 184 6.11 -14.32 6.96
N ALA A 185 6.55 -13.61 5.92
CA ALA A 185 7.86 -12.94 5.92
C ALA A 185 7.93 -11.86 7.01
N LEU A 186 6.93 -10.98 7.11
CA LEU A 186 6.87 -9.92 8.12
C LEU A 186 7.00 -10.49 9.54
N PHE A 187 6.14 -11.44 9.92
CA PHE A 187 6.15 -12.06 11.25
C PHE A 187 7.36 -12.98 11.50
N THR A 188 8.23 -13.20 10.52
CA THR A 188 9.52 -13.87 10.75
C THR A 188 10.53 -12.92 11.39
N TRP A 189 10.42 -11.62 11.11
CA TRP A 189 11.40 -10.61 11.52
C TRP A 189 10.99 -9.79 12.75
N PHE A 190 9.73 -9.89 13.18
CA PHE A 190 9.17 -9.23 14.37
C PHE A 190 8.90 -10.27 15.46
#